data_AF-A0A4R8UXV7-F1
#
_entry.id   AF-A0A4R8UXV7-F1
#
_cell.length_a   1.000
_cell.length_b   1.000
_cell.length_c   1.000
_cell.angle_alpha   90.00
_cell.angle_beta   90.00
_cell.angle_gamma   90.00
#
_symmetry.space_group_name_H-M   'P 1'
#
loop_
_entity.id
_entity.type
_entity.pdbx_description
1 polymer ?
#
loop_
_entity_poly.entity_id
_entity_poly.type
_entity_poly.pdbx_seq_one_letter_code
_entity_poly.pdbx_strand_id
1 'polypeptide(L)'
;MDRSIESRVNHEVETWLRWITRWRPATHRGRARLCRQCFGSPIVASAGIAVDVPHVVQHALSMRMKIVIDASVDEYTELNLPMLAHELNLSERRESAQAYRPAEGLDPEFRGLDLDPQPAADAPYLFTFSELADQQPPEPQPASTQSVTPHASKPADPLPPLTAEEKAALKGEMQLADEFATQVGLRVCAQLAHERPRLLAAIAQYVEPQVQALLADLESTLDFWPRNP
;
A
#
# COMPACT_ATOMS: atom_id res chain seq x y z
N MET A 1 -10.87 -16.43 17.48
CA MET A 1 -9.89 -17.30 16.80
C MET A 1 -8.55 -16.65 17.01
N ASP A 2 -7.64 -17.29 17.74
CA ASP A 2 -6.27 -16.81 17.94
C ASP A 2 -5.61 -16.64 16.57
N ARG A 3 -5.49 -15.41 16.08
CA ARG A 3 -4.93 -15.14 14.75
C ARG A 3 -3.43 -14.96 14.90
N SER A 4 -2.71 -16.07 15.09
CA SER A 4 -1.25 -16.07 15.02
C SER A 4 -0.78 -15.41 13.71
N ILE A 5 0.41 -14.81 13.72
CA ILE A 5 0.99 -14.18 12.52
C ILE A 5 1.04 -15.19 11.36
N GLU A 6 1.39 -16.43 11.65
CA GLU A 6 1.47 -17.51 10.68
C GLU A 6 0.11 -17.77 10.01
N SER A 7 -0.97 -17.76 10.79
CA SER A 7 -2.33 -17.94 10.26
C SER A 7 -2.76 -16.76 9.38
N ARG A 8 -2.39 -15.52 9.75
CA ARG A 8 -2.65 -14.32 8.93
C ARG A 8 -1.87 -14.36 7.62
N VAL A 9 -0.58 -14.70 7.67
CA VAL A 9 0.27 -14.88 6.48
C VAL A 9 -0.29 -15.94 5.55
N ASN A 10 -0.66 -17.11 6.08
CA ASN A 10 -1.24 -18.19 5.26
C ASN A 10 -2.53 -17.75 4.57
N HIS A 11 -3.40 -17.03 5.28
CA HIS A 11 -4.62 -16.49 4.68
C HIS A 11 -4.33 -15.56 3.50
N GLU A 12 -3.37 -14.64 3.66
CA GLU A 12 -2.98 -13.72 2.60
C GLU A 12 -2.27 -14.40 1.43
N VAL A 13 -1.46 -15.44 1.70
CA VAL A 13 -0.86 -16.28 0.67
C VAL A 13 -1.95 -16.99 -0.15
N GLU A 14 -2.96 -17.58 0.50
CA GLU A 14 -4.10 -18.19 -0.20
C GLU A 14 -4.87 -17.17 -1.06
N THR A 15 -5.07 -15.96 -0.54
CA THR A 15 -5.72 -14.88 -1.30
C THR A 15 -4.88 -14.48 -2.52
N TRP A 16 -3.56 -14.39 -2.38
CA TRP A 16 -2.65 -14.13 -3.49
C TRP A 16 -2.64 -15.28 -4.52
N LEU A 17 -2.64 -16.53 -4.06
CA LEU A 17 -2.71 -17.72 -4.92
C LEU A 17 -4.03 -17.79 -5.70
N ARG A 18 -5.15 -17.32 -5.14
CA ARG A 18 -6.40 -17.18 -5.91
C ARG A 18 -6.29 -16.08 -6.96
N TRP A 19 -5.73 -14.94 -6.60
CA TRP A 19 -5.57 -13.79 -7.49
C TRP A 19 -4.66 -14.11 -8.69
N ILE A 20 -3.54 -14.81 -8.49
CA ILE A 20 -2.56 -15.06 -9.56
C ILE A 20 -3.12 -15.88 -10.73
N THR A 21 -4.14 -16.72 -10.49
CA THR A 21 -4.82 -17.48 -11.54
C THR A 21 -5.55 -16.61 -12.57
N ARG A 22 -5.87 -15.36 -12.20
CA ARG A 22 -6.57 -14.39 -13.03
C ARG A 22 -5.66 -13.25 -13.50
N TRP A 23 -4.43 -13.18 -12.98
CA TRP A 23 -3.47 -12.17 -13.37
C TRP A 23 -3.14 -12.29 -14.86
N ARG A 24 -2.96 -11.15 -15.53
CA ARG A 24 -2.47 -11.07 -16.90
C ARG A 24 -1.40 -9.98 -17.02
N PRO A 25 -0.41 -10.13 -17.93
CA PRO A 25 0.54 -9.07 -18.22
C PRO A 25 -0.18 -7.80 -18.70
N ALA A 26 0.13 -6.66 -18.08
CA ALA A 26 -0.38 -5.38 -18.55
C ALA A 26 0.32 -4.97 -19.86
N THR A 27 -0.45 -4.48 -20.83
CA THR A 27 0.07 -3.99 -22.13
C THR A 27 0.43 -2.50 -22.12
N HIS A 28 0.15 -1.79 -21.02
CA HIS A 28 0.51 -0.37 -20.86
C HIS A 28 1.93 -0.19 -20.32
N ARG A 29 2.59 0.93 -20.69
CA ARG A 29 3.97 1.25 -20.29
C ARG A 29 4.14 1.14 -18.78
N GLY A 30 5.10 0.31 -18.38
CA GLY A 30 5.47 0.13 -16.98
C GLY A 30 6.08 1.40 -16.36
N ARG A 31 6.11 1.42 -15.03
CA ARG A 31 6.73 2.49 -14.23
C ARG A 31 8.22 2.59 -14.60
N ALA A 32 8.70 3.77 -15.00
CA ALA A 32 10.11 3.98 -15.37
C ALA A 32 11.08 3.92 -14.16
N ARG A 33 10.56 3.95 -12.93
CA ARG A 33 11.34 3.92 -11.69
C ARG A 33 11.12 2.61 -10.93
N LEU A 34 12.19 2.11 -10.30
CA LEU A 34 12.13 0.97 -9.39
C LEU A 34 11.24 1.29 -8.18
N CYS A 35 10.40 0.34 -7.79
CA CYS A 35 9.57 0.47 -6.60
C CYS A 35 10.45 0.37 -5.34
N ARG A 36 10.46 1.43 -4.52
CA ARG A 36 11.25 1.49 -3.27
C ARG A 36 10.80 0.48 -2.21
N GLN A 37 9.56 -0.01 -2.30
CA GLN A 37 9.00 -0.96 -1.34
C GLN A 37 9.38 -2.41 -1.65
N CYS A 38 9.50 -2.76 -2.93
CA CYS A 38 9.73 -4.15 -3.35
C CYS A 38 11.19 -4.43 -3.69
N PHE A 39 11.92 -3.44 -4.21
CA PHE A 39 13.32 -3.61 -4.56
C PHE A 39 14.17 -3.84 -3.31
N GLY A 40 14.88 -4.97 -3.24
CA GLY A 40 15.66 -5.36 -2.06
C GLY A 40 14.81 -5.77 -0.85
N SER A 41 13.51 -5.96 -1.00
CA SER A 41 12.62 -6.30 0.11
C SER A 41 12.90 -7.70 0.65
N PRO A 42 13.11 -7.86 1.99
CA PRO A 42 13.25 -9.18 2.62
C PRO A 42 12.04 -10.08 2.41
N ILE A 43 10.85 -9.50 2.26
CA ILE A 43 9.59 -10.22 1.99
C ILE A 43 9.65 -10.92 0.62
N VAL A 44 10.04 -10.17 -0.41
CA VAL A 44 10.15 -10.67 -1.79
C VAL A 44 11.25 -11.73 -1.88
N ALA A 45 12.39 -11.50 -1.22
CA ALA A 45 13.49 -12.45 -1.14
C ALA A 45 13.09 -13.75 -0.43
N SER A 46 12.39 -13.66 0.71
CA SER A 46 11.95 -14.82 1.49
C SER A 46 10.94 -15.68 0.73
N ALA A 47 10.04 -15.04 -0.01
CA ALA A 47 9.10 -15.69 -0.91
C ALA A 47 9.77 -16.37 -2.13
N GLY A 48 11.04 -16.07 -2.41
CA GLY A 48 11.78 -16.65 -3.53
C GLY A 48 11.45 -16.05 -4.90
N ILE A 49 10.80 -14.89 -4.94
CA ILE A 49 10.26 -14.29 -6.17
C ILE A 49 11.00 -13.00 -6.59
N ALA A 50 12.22 -12.82 -6.08
CA ALA A 50 13.01 -11.61 -6.31
C ALA A 50 13.59 -11.51 -7.73
N VAL A 51 13.68 -12.63 -8.45
CA VAL A 51 14.31 -12.75 -9.77
C VAL A 51 13.30 -13.38 -10.73
N ASP A 52 13.28 -12.90 -11.98
CA ASP A 52 12.48 -13.46 -13.09
C ASP A 52 10.96 -13.53 -12.85
N VAL A 53 10.44 -12.69 -11.96
CA VAL A 53 8.99 -12.56 -11.70
C VAL A 53 8.54 -11.13 -12.00
N PRO A 54 7.46 -10.91 -12.77
CA PRO A 54 6.94 -9.57 -13.04
C PRO A 54 6.72 -8.75 -11.76
N HIS A 55 7.14 -7.48 -11.79
CA HIS A 55 7.07 -6.61 -10.62
C HIS A 55 5.67 -6.51 -10.00
N VAL A 56 4.61 -6.47 -10.81
CA VAL A 56 3.21 -6.42 -10.34
C VAL A 56 2.87 -7.63 -9.46
N VAL A 57 3.37 -8.81 -9.82
CA VAL A 57 3.17 -10.06 -9.06
C VAL A 57 3.91 -10.00 -7.72
N GLN A 58 5.15 -9.50 -7.72
CA GLN A 58 5.93 -9.27 -6.49
C GLN A 58 5.24 -8.23 -5.59
N HIS A 59 4.79 -7.12 -6.18
CA HIS A 59 4.15 -6.02 -5.47
C HIS A 59 2.86 -6.48 -4.78
N ALA A 60 2.02 -7.23 -5.49
CA ALA A 60 0.78 -7.80 -4.97
C ALA A 60 1.01 -8.66 -3.72
N LEU A 61 2.07 -9.48 -3.68
CA LEU A 61 2.41 -10.26 -2.48
C LEU A 61 2.92 -9.34 -1.37
N SER A 62 3.86 -8.45 -1.69
CA SER A 62 4.50 -7.57 -0.70
C SER A 62 3.51 -6.66 0.03
N MET A 63 2.49 -6.14 -0.67
CA MET A 63 1.46 -5.29 -0.07
C MET A 63 0.55 -6.05 0.89
N ARG A 64 0.23 -7.31 0.61
CA ARG A 64 -0.55 -8.15 1.52
C ARG A 64 0.22 -8.46 2.80
N MET A 65 1.51 -8.76 2.66
CA MET A 65 2.38 -8.96 3.83
C MET A 65 2.53 -7.69 4.66
N LYS A 66 2.61 -6.52 4.00
CA LYS A 66 2.58 -5.22 4.68
C LYS A 66 1.30 -5.06 5.51
N ILE A 67 0.12 -5.39 4.96
CA ILE A 67 -1.16 -5.33 5.72
C ILE A 67 -1.11 -6.21 6.97
N VAL A 68 -0.54 -7.41 6.89
CA VAL A 68 -0.41 -8.29 8.07
C VAL A 68 0.52 -7.68 9.12
N ILE A 69 1.64 -7.09 8.70
CA ILE A 69 2.61 -6.44 9.60
C ILE A 69 1.96 -5.21 10.25
N ASP A 70 1.42 -4.30 9.44
CA ASP A 70 0.76 -3.07 9.91
C ASP A 70 -0.33 -3.40 10.92
N ALA A 71 -1.27 -4.29 10.59
CA ALA A 71 -2.36 -4.68 11.48
C ALA A 71 -1.88 -5.33 12.80
N SER A 72 -0.71 -5.97 12.80
CA SER A 72 -0.14 -6.55 14.01
C SER A 72 0.56 -5.50 14.87
N VAL A 73 1.24 -4.53 14.24
CA VAL A 73 1.86 -3.39 14.91
C VAL A 73 0.80 -2.47 15.51
N ASP A 74 -0.31 -2.25 14.79
CA ASP A 74 -1.45 -1.46 15.28
C ASP A 74 -2.05 -2.11 16.52
N GLU A 75 -2.36 -3.41 16.47
CA GLU A 75 -2.87 -4.17 17.62
C GLU A 75 -1.90 -4.14 18.82
N TYR A 76 -0.59 -4.23 18.58
CA TYR A 76 0.41 -4.11 19.64
C TYR A 76 0.45 -2.69 20.22
N THR A 77 0.37 -1.67 19.37
CA THR A 77 0.42 -0.26 19.75
C THR A 77 -0.78 0.10 20.63
N GLU A 78 -1.99 -0.30 20.23
CA GLU A 78 -3.22 -0.08 21.01
C GLU A 78 -3.18 -0.74 22.40
N LEU A 79 -2.62 -1.95 22.49
CA LEU A 79 -2.61 -2.73 23.73
C LEU A 79 -1.47 -2.33 24.69
N ASN A 80 -0.32 -1.90 24.16
CA ASN A 80 0.91 -1.77 24.96
C ASN A 80 1.49 -0.35 25.00
N LEU A 81 1.13 0.53 24.06
CA LEU A 81 1.76 1.83 23.86
C LEU A 81 0.72 2.97 23.93
N PRO A 82 0.19 3.28 25.13
CA PRO A 82 -0.97 4.15 25.28
C PRO A 82 -0.71 5.60 24.85
N MET A 83 0.51 6.13 25.00
CA MET A 83 0.82 7.50 24.60
C MET A 83 0.90 7.62 23.08
N LEU A 84 1.60 6.68 22.43
CA LEU A 84 1.69 6.59 20.99
C LEU A 84 0.32 6.35 20.36
N ALA A 85 -0.47 5.41 20.89
CA ALA A 85 -1.83 5.15 20.43
C ALA A 85 -2.73 6.40 20.55
N HIS A 86 -2.60 7.17 21.63
CA HIS A 86 -3.35 8.41 21.78
C HIS A 86 -3.00 9.44 20.70
N GLU A 87 -1.70 9.67 20.47
CA GLU A 87 -1.23 10.63 19.47
C GLU A 87 -1.58 10.22 18.03
N LEU A 88 -1.47 8.93 17.71
CA LEU A 88 -1.91 8.39 16.42
C LEU A 88 -3.42 8.62 16.22
N ASN A 89 -4.25 8.30 17.22
CA ASN A 89 -5.69 8.55 17.17
C ASN A 89 -6.02 10.05 17.01
N LEU A 90 -5.30 10.94 17.68
CA LEU A 90 -5.48 12.39 17.51
C LEU A 90 -5.11 12.85 16.10
N SER A 91 -4.11 12.21 15.50
CA SER A 91 -3.68 12.51 14.13
C SER A 91 -4.71 11.98 13.12
N GLU A 92 -5.12 10.72 13.24
CA GLU A 92 -6.16 10.11 12.40
C GLU A 92 -7.48 10.89 12.46
N ARG A 93 -7.91 11.33 13.65
CA ARG A 93 -9.13 12.15 13.79
C ARG A 93 -9.02 13.47 13.02
N ARG A 94 -7.86 14.11 13.04
CA ARG A 94 -7.61 15.34 12.27
C ARG A 94 -7.62 15.07 10.77
N GLU A 95 -6.97 14.01 10.32
CA GLU A 95 -6.97 13.65 8.91
C GLU A 95 -8.35 13.18 8.42
N SER A 96 -9.13 12.50 9.26
CA SER A 96 -10.51 12.07 8.95
C SER A 96 -11.52 13.23 8.90
N ALA A 97 -11.17 14.36 9.52
CA ALA A 97 -11.95 15.60 9.42
C ALA A 97 -11.72 16.33 8.08
N GLN A 98 -10.77 15.88 7.26
CA GLN A 98 -10.61 16.36 5.88
C GLN A 98 -11.71 15.75 4.99
N ALA A 99 -12.31 16.58 4.14
CA ALA A 99 -13.59 16.26 3.49
C ALA A 99 -13.49 15.29 2.29
N TYR A 100 -12.29 15.05 1.73
CA TYR A 100 -12.13 14.21 0.54
C TYR A 100 -10.89 13.32 0.60
N ARG A 101 -11.09 12.00 0.54
CA ARG A 101 -10.04 10.97 0.55
C ARG A 101 -10.17 10.03 -0.66
N PRO A 102 -9.36 10.23 -1.72
CA PRO A 102 -9.48 9.49 -2.98
C PRO A 102 -9.29 7.96 -2.89
N ALA A 103 -8.50 7.50 -1.91
CA ALA A 103 -8.14 6.09 -1.77
C ALA A 103 -9.04 5.31 -0.79
N GLU A 104 -9.99 5.98 -0.14
CA GLU A 104 -10.87 5.37 0.85
C GLU A 104 -11.99 4.56 0.17
N GLY A 105 -12.29 3.36 0.70
CA GLY A 105 -13.34 2.50 0.15
C GLY A 105 -12.97 1.68 -1.10
N LEU A 106 -11.71 1.74 -1.56
CA LEU A 106 -11.23 0.91 -2.66
C LEU A 106 -10.97 -0.54 -2.23
N ASP A 107 -11.31 -1.50 -3.10
CA ASP A 107 -11.01 -2.92 -2.87
C ASP A 107 -9.49 -3.14 -2.73
N PRO A 108 -9.05 -4.18 -1.99
CA PRO A 108 -7.63 -4.44 -1.74
C PRO A 108 -6.78 -4.58 -3.01
N GLU A 109 -7.38 -4.93 -4.15
CA GLU A 109 -6.71 -5.04 -5.44
C GLU A 109 -6.39 -3.71 -6.12
N PHE A 110 -7.06 -2.61 -5.72
CA PHE A 110 -6.82 -1.27 -6.24
C PHE A 110 -5.95 -0.40 -5.32
N ARG A 111 -5.54 -0.92 -4.14
CA ARG A 111 -4.63 -0.20 -3.24
C ARG A 111 -3.25 -0.04 -3.87
N GLY A 112 -2.75 1.19 -3.89
CA GLY A 112 -1.42 1.53 -4.43
C GLY A 112 -1.39 1.76 -5.96
N LEU A 113 -2.55 1.69 -6.62
CA LEU A 113 -2.70 2.23 -7.97
C LEU A 113 -2.51 3.75 -7.93
N ASP A 114 -1.83 4.30 -8.93
CA ASP A 114 -1.80 5.75 -9.11
C ASP A 114 -3.18 6.19 -9.57
N LEU A 115 -3.87 7.01 -8.75
CA LEU A 115 -5.22 7.47 -9.04
C LEU A 115 -5.22 8.53 -10.14
N ASP A 116 -4.14 9.30 -10.20
CA ASP A 116 -3.92 10.33 -11.21
C ASP A 116 -2.89 9.84 -12.23
N PRO A 117 -3.24 9.73 -13.52
CA PRO A 117 -2.26 9.43 -14.55
C PRO A 117 -1.24 10.58 -14.71
N GLN A 118 -0.02 10.25 -15.14
CA GLN A 118 1.00 11.26 -15.43
C GLN A 118 0.50 12.17 -16.58
N PRO A 119 0.39 13.50 -16.38
CA PRO A 119 -0.08 14.40 -17.42
C PRO A 119 0.88 14.45 -18.61
N ALA A 120 0.34 14.51 -19.82
CA ALA A 120 1.11 14.75 -21.03
C ALA A 120 1.49 16.24 -21.13
N ALA A 121 2.65 16.55 -21.72
CA ALA A 121 3.18 17.91 -21.77
C ALA A 121 2.30 18.91 -22.55
N ASP A 122 1.44 18.40 -23.43
CA ASP A 122 0.49 19.13 -24.27
C ASP A 122 -0.95 19.12 -23.74
N ALA A 123 -1.24 18.37 -22.68
CA ALA A 123 -2.57 18.26 -22.08
C ALA A 123 -2.50 18.01 -20.56
N PRO A 124 -2.13 19.03 -19.76
CA PRO A 124 -2.23 18.93 -18.31
C PRO A 124 -3.70 18.87 -17.87
N TYR A 125 -3.98 18.10 -16.81
CA TYR A 125 -5.29 18.08 -16.18
C TYR A 125 -5.60 19.44 -15.52
N LEU A 126 -6.88 19.85 -15.51
CA LEU A 126 -7.32 21.08 -14.84
C LEU A 126 -7.31 20.94 -13.30
N PHE A 127 -7.48 19.70 -12.82
CA PHE A 127 -7.37 19.31 -11.42
C PHE A 127 -7.03 17.82 -11.35
N THR A 128 -6.31 17.40 -10.32
CA THR A 128 -6.02 15.99 -9.99
C THR A 128 -6.80 15.57 -8.74
N PHE A 129 -7.06 14.26 -8.57
CA PHE A 129 -7.69 13.76 -7.36
C PHE A 129 -6.83 14.03 -6.12
N SER A 130 -5.51 14.01 -6.30
CA SER A 130 -4.53 14.41 -5.28
C SER A 130 -4.71 15.88 -4.89
N GLU A 131 -4.79 16.80 -5.86
CA GLU A 131 -5.04 18.22 -5.59
C GLU A 131 -6.38 18.50 -4.93
N LEU A 132 -7.44 17.75 -5.29
CA LEU A 132 -8.74 17.84 -4.63
C LEU A 132 -8.70 17.33 -3.18
N ALA A 133 -7.85 16.36 -2.87
CA ALA A 133 -7.65 15.87 -1.51
C ALA A 133 -6.88 16.89 -0.65
N ASP A 134 -5.94 17.61 -1.27
CA ASP A 134 -5.15 18.68 -0.63
C ASP A 134 -5.95 19.99 -0.44
N GLN A 135 -7.14 20.11 -1.04
CA GLN A 135 -8.01 21.26 -0.83
C GLN A 135 -8.59 21.25 0.58
N GLN A 136 -8.12 22.21 1.39
CA GLN A 136 -8.72 22.48 2.69
C GLN A 136 -10.19 22.89 2.49
N PRO A 137 -11.16 22.33 3.26
CA PRO A 137 -12.54 22.76 3.16
C PRO A 137 -12.62 24.28 3.35
N PRO A 138 -13.46 24.99 2.56
CA PRO A 138 -13.55 26.44 2.61
C PRO A 138 -13.82 26.91 4.04
N GLU A 139 -13.07 27.92 4.48
CA GLU A 139 -13.34 28.63 5.74
C GLU A 139 -14.82 29.02 5.79
N PRO A 140 -15.52 28.81 6.91
CA PRO A 140 -16.91 29.21 7.03
C PRO A 140 -17.00 30.74 6.89
N GLN A 141 -17.45 31.19 5.73
CA GLN A 141 -17.83 32.58 5.53
C GLN A 141 -18.91 32.96 6.55
N PRO A 142 -18.85 34.17 7.16
CA PRO A 142 -19.90 34.62 8.05
C PRO A 142 -21.23 34.66 7.28
N ALA A 143 -22.19 33.89 7.78
CA ALA A 143 -23.45 33.58 7.14
C ALA A 143 -24.19 34.83 6.62
N SER A 144 -24.52 34.82 5.33
CA SER A 144 -25.76 35.41 4.86
C SER A 144 -26.83 34.31 4.81
N THR A 145 -27.99 34.68 5.32
CA THR A 145 -29.14 33.87 5.71
C THR A 145 -29.61 32.88 4.64
N GLN A 146 -29.43 31.57 4.87
CA GLN A 146 -30.43 30.54 4.53
C GLN A 146 -30.05 29.16 5.09
N SER A 147 -31.04 28.53 5.72
CA SER A 147 -30.93 27.24 6.39
C SER A 147 -30.85 26.08 5.40
N VAL A 148 -29.70 25.41 5.36
CA VAL A 148 -29.58 23.96 5.20
C VAL A 148 -28.40 23.56 6.08
N THR A 149 -28.60 22.61 6.99
CA THR A 149 -27.56 22.11 7.89
C THR A 149 -26.57 21.20 7.15
N PRO A 150 -25.29 21.57 7.10
CA PRO A 150 -24.21 20.60 7.30
C PRO A 150 -23.48 20.91 8.61
N HIS A 151 -23.12 19.85 9.30
CA HIS A 151 -22.44 19.85 10.60
C HIS A 151 -21.15 20.69 10.51
N ALA A 152 -21.19 21.89 11.07
CA ALA A 152 -20.04 22.79 11.11
C ALA A 152 -18.98 22.23 12.07
N SER A 153 -18.01 21.52 11.52
CA SER A 153 -16.79 21.16 12.23
C SER A 153 -16.05 22.46 12.59
N LYS A 154 -16.05 22.80 13.88
CA LYS A 154 -15.27 23.90 14.46
C LYS A 154 -13.80 23.78 14.00
N PRO A 155 -13.10 24.88 13.65
CA PRO A 155 -11.66 24.82 13.41
C PRO A 155 -11.00 24.22 14.66
N ALA A 156 -10.29 23.12 14.46
CA ALA A 156 -9.63 22.40 15.55
C ALA A 156 -8.65 23.35 16.23
N ASP A 157 -8.89 23.65 17.51
CA ASP A 157 -7.94 24.40 18.34
C ASP A 157 -6.58 23.67 18.28
N PRO A 158 -5.46 24.39 18.08
CA PRO A 158 -4.15 23.76 18.04
C PRO A 158 -3.89 23.06 19.37
N LEU A 159 -3.59 21.76 19.31
CA LEU A 159 -3.30 20.96 20.50
C LEU A 159 -2.16 21.60 21.31
N PRO A 160 -2.23 21.55 22.65
CA PRO A 160 -1.16 22.04 23.48
C PRO A 160 0.15 21.33 23.11
N PRO A 161 1.29 22.05 23.03
CA PRO A 161 2.56 21.45 22.65
C PRO A 161 2.99 20.42 23.70
N LEU A 162 3.44 19.25 23.24
CA LEU A 162 3.98 18.20 24.11
C LEU A 162 5.13 18.72 24.98
N THR A 163 5.08 18.39 26.25
CA THR A 163 6.14 18.63 27.24
C THR A 163 7.40 17.81 26.89
N ALA A 164 8.54 18.17 27.49
CA ALA A 164 9.78 17.45 27.27
C ALA A 164 9.72 15.99 27.75
N GLU A 165 8.98 15.73 28.83
CA GLU A 165 8.78 14.39 29.41
C GLU A 165 7.89 13.54 28.51
N GLU A 166 6.76 14.08 28.03
CA GLU A 166 5.88 13.39 27.06
C GLU A 166 6.63 13.06 25.76
N LYS A 167 7.45 13.99 25.26
CA LYS A 167 8.30 13.72 24.07
C LYS A 167 9.31 12.59 24.31
N ALA A 168 9.89 12.50 25.50
CA ALA A 168 10.84 11.45 25.84
C ALA A 168 10.14 10.09 25.95
N ALA A 169 8.97 10.04 26.59
CA ALA A 169 8.15 8.84 26.68
C ALA A 169 7.66 8.36 25.30
N LEU A 170 7.17 9.27 24.46
CA LEU A 170 6.73 8.95 23.09
C LEU A 170 7.86 8.37 22.23
N LYS A 171 9.10 8.88 22.37
CA LYS A 171 10.27 8.28 21.70
C LYS A 171 10.54 6.86 22.16
N GLY A 172 10.39 6.58 23.46
CA GLY A 172 10.52 5.24 24.02
C GLY A 172 9.47 4.28 23.46
N GLU A 173 8.21 4.69 23.44
CA GLU A 173 7.13 3.88 22.87
C GLU A 173 7.30 3.65 21.36
N MET A 174 7.74 4.67 20.61
CA MET A 174 8.02 4.54 19.18
C MET A 174 9.17 3.55 18.91
N GLN A 175 10.20 3.51 19.77
CA GLN A 175 11.25 2.51 19.68
C GLN A 175 10.71 1.09 19.92
N LEU A 176 9.83 0.91 20.92
CA LEU A 176 9.19 -0.39 21.19
C LEU A 176 8.31 -0.84 20.01
N ALA A 177 7.60 0.07 19.37
CA ALA A 177 6.82 -0.22 18.17
C ALA A 177 7.70 -0.69 17.01
N ASP A 178 8.85 -0.03 16.78
CA ASP A 178 9.80 -0.40 15.71
C ASP A 178 10.48 -1.76 15.97
N GLU A 179 10.84 -2.04 17.22
CA GLU A 179 11.36 -3.34 17.63
C GLU A 179 10.32 -4.45 17.41
N PHE A 180 9.06 -4.19 17.75
CA PHE A 180 7.97 -5.14 17.51
C PHE A 180 7.70 -5.33 16.01
N ALA A 181 7.69 -4.26 15.21
CA ALA A 181 7.55 -4.33 13.76
C ALA A 181 8.66 -5.19 13.13
N THR A 182 9.90 -5.04 13.59
CA THR A 182 11.03 -5.87 13.17
C THR A 182 10.81 -7.34 13.49
N GLN A 183 10.36 -7.66 14.71
CA GLN A 183 10.08 -9.05 15.13
C GLN A 183 8.96 -9.69 14.29
N VAL A 184 7.87 -8.96 14.06
CA VAL A 184 6.76 -9.44 13.21
C VAL A 184 7.25 -9.63 11.77
N GLY A 185 8.01 -8.68 11.22
CA GLY A 185 8.58 -8.79 9.88
C GLY A 185 9.45 -10.03 9.70
N LEU A 186 10.28 -10.37 10.69
CA LEU A 186 11.09 -11.59 10.68
C LEU A 186 10.23 -12.86 10.71
N ARG A 187 9.16 -12.90 11.51
CA ARG A 187 8.21 -14.02 11.54
C ARG A 187 7.48 -14.19 10.21
N VAL A 188 7.05 -13.10 9.59
CA VAL A 188 6.45 -13.11 8.25
C VAL A 188 7.44 -13.67 7.22
N CYS A 189 8.70 -13.22 7.24
CA CYS A 189 9.73 -13.75 6.35
C CYS A 189 9.96 -15.25 6.55
N ALA A 190 10.02 -15.73 7.79
CA ALA A 190 10.16 -17.14 8.11
C ALA A 190 8.97 -17.97 7.58
N GLN A 191 7.75 -17.48 7.76
CA GLN A 191 6.55 -18.15 7.25
C GLN A 191 6.51 -18.16 5.71
N LEU A 192 6.89 -17.07 5.05
CA LEU A 192 6.99 -17.02 3.59
C LEU A 192 8.04 -17.98 3.04
N ALA A 193 9.15 -18.19 3.76
CA ALA A 193 10.14 -19.18 3.39
C ALA A 193 9.56 -20.61 3.43
N HIS A 194 8.61 -20.89 4.33
CA HIS A 194 7.88 -22.16 4.37
C HIS A 194 6.93 -22.32 3.17
N GLU A 195 6.21 -21.25 2.79
CA GLU A 195 5.27 -21.25 1.65
C GLU A 195 5.95 -21.16 0.27
N ARG A 196 7.26 -20.88 0.23
CA ARG A 196 8.04 -20.68 -1.01
C ARG A 196 7.78 -21.74 -2.10
N PRO A 197 7.77 -23.06 -1.82
CA PRO A 197 7.53 -24.06 -2.86
C PRO A 197 6.17 -23.89 -3.54
N ARG A 198 5.14 -23.51 -2.79
CA ARG A 198 3.77 -23.30 -3.32
C ARG A 198 3.70 -22.04 -4.17
N LEU A 199 4.35 -20.96 -3.72
CA LEU A 199 4.43 -19.71 -4.47
C LEU A 199 5.13 -19.90 -5.82
N LEU A 200 6.27 -20.58 -5.83
CA LEU A 200 7.02 -20.86 -7.05
C LEU A 200 6.26 -21.78 -8.01
N ALA A 201 5.57 -22.80 -7.50
CA ALA A 201 4.73 -23.66 -8.32
C ALA A 201 3.60 -22.86 -9.01
N ALA A 202 2.94 -21.95 -8.28
CA ALA A 202 1.91 -21.10 -8.85
C ALA A 202 2.45 -20.13 -9.92
N ILE A 203 3.66 -19.58 -9.72
CA ILE A 203 4.32 -18.72 -10.72
C ILE A 203 4.64 -19.51 -11.99
N ALA A 204 5.24 -20.68 -11.86
CA ALA A 204 5.56 -21.54 -13.00
C ALA A 204 4.29 -21.97 -13.76
N GLN A 205 3.18 -22.18 -13.06
CA GLN A 205 1.92 -22.62 -13.66
C GLN A 205 1.13 -21.48 -14.32
N TYR A 206 1.09 -20.29 -13.70
CA TYR A 206 0.17 -19.23 -14.12
C TYR A 206 0.85 -17.98 -14.68
N VAL A 207 2.07 -17.66 -14.28
CA VAL A 207 2.76 -16.43 -14.71
C VAL A 207 3.65 -16.69 -15.91
N GLU A 208 4.53 -17.68 -15.80
CA GLU A 208 5.53 -17.98 -16.84
C GLU A 208 4.89 -18.19 -18.23
N PRO A 209 3.80 -18.98 -18.40
CA PRO A 209 3.21 -19.18 -19.72
C PRO A 209 2.65 -17.89 -20.34
N GLN A 210 2.17 -16.96 -19.51
CA GLN A 210 1.63 -15.70 -19.98
C GLN A 210 2.74 -14.73 -20.40
N VAL A 211 3.87 -14.73 -19.69
CA VAL A 211 5.05 -13.95 -20.07
C VAL A 211 5.62 -14.49 -21.38
N GLN A 212 5.75 -15.81 -21.52
CA GLN A 212 6.22 -16.44 -22.76
C GLN A 212 5.30 -16.15 -23.95
N ALA A 213 3.98 -16.20 -23.75
CA ALA A 213 3.02 -15.83 -24.79
C ALA A 213 3.17 -14.36 -25.23
N LEU A 214 3.38 -13.44 -24.28
CA LEU A 214 3.62 -12.03 -24.58
C LEU A 214 4.94 -11.84 -25.35
N LEU A 215 6.01 -12.51 -24.97
CA LEU A 215 7.30 -12.43 -25.67
C LEU A 215 7.20 -12.97 -27.10
N ALA A 216 6.53 -14.11 -27.30
CA ALA A 216 6.31 -14.67 -28.63
C ALA A 216 5.48 -13.73 -29.54
N ASP A 217 4.46 -13.06 -28.98
CA ASP A 217 3.66 -12.07 -29.71
C ASP A 217 4.50 -10.85 -30.12
N LEU A 218 5.34 -10.35 -29.21
CA LEU A 218 6.27 -9.24 -29.47
C LEU A 218 7.32 -9.60 -30.53
N GLU A 219 7.90 -10.80 -30.47
CA GLU A 219 8.85 -11.29 -31.48
C GLU A 219 8.19 -11.34 -32.86
N SER A 220 6.98 -11.90 -32.95
CA SER A 220 6.26 -11.97 -34.23
C SER A 220 5.97 -10.58 -34.81
N THR A 221 5.62 -9.61 -33.96
CA THR A 221 5.32 -8.24 -34.39
C THR A 221 6.57 -7.48 -34.84
N LEU A 222 7.72 -7.74 -34.19
CA LEU A 222 9.00 -7.11 -34.53
C LEU A 222 9.60 -7.67 -35.83
N ASP A 223 9.41 -8.95 -36.13
CA ASP A 223 9.88 -9.57 -37.38
C ASP A 223 9.21 -9.01 -38.64
N PHE A 224 8.00 -8.44 -38.51
CA PHE A 224 7.30 -7.74 -39.58
C PHE A 224 7.71 -6.26 -39.76
N TRP A 225 8.56 -5.71 -38.88
CA TRP A 225 9.04 -4.33 -39.02
C TRP A 225 10.06 -4.24 -40.18
N PRO A 226 9.88 -3.33 -41.16
CA PRO A 226 10.80 -3.21 -42.27
C PRO A 226 12.18 -2.81 -41.74
N ARG A 227 13.17 -3.69 -41.90
CA ARG A 227 14.58 -3.31 -41.76
C ARG A 227 14.87 -2.26 -42.82
N ASN A 228 14.93 -0.99 -42.43
CA ASN A 228 15.33 0.09 -43.32
C ASN A 228 16.72 -0.25 -43.90
N PRO A 229 16.89 -0.23 -45.24
CA PRO A 229 18.17 -0.48 -45.90
C PRO A 229 19.20 0.62 -45.65
#